data_AF-A0A0Q3VH83-F1
#
_entry.id   AF-A0A0Q3VH83-F1
#
_cell.length_a   1.000
_cell.length_b   1.000
_cell.length_c   1.000
_cell.angle_alpha   90.00
_cell.angle_beta   90.00
_cell.angle_gamma   90.00
#
_symmetry.space_group_name_H-M   'P 1'
#
loop_
_entity.id
_entity.type
_entity.pdbx_description
1 polymer ?
#
loop_
_entity_poly.entity_id
_entity_poly.type
_entity_poly.pdbx_seq_one_letter_code
_entity_poly.pdbx_strand_id
1 'polypeptide(L)'
;MQFQNQQGQGQMHQNMHTGMVNQQLNHGGHEVFDVHEVLSGTIGTLDLYTLLRPHVKDPELLNILDRQTQYMKTEYNTTVDCFKTGQDPAIRMQPYNMTQGNDFVYGLKPSQPKKPLQSASELTDECISSYMLGSLKAGAGSKALAALEITNPVVRRVIADSVPNCIEMAYELAVYQNKHHYYQVPQLAEQDMEQLVNSFAPAPMNGQMQNPDTAH
;
A
#
# COMPACT_ATOMS: atom_id res chain seq x y z
N MET A 1 -47.60 -41.33 -19.11
CA MET A 1 -46.91 -40.11 -19.58
C MET A 1 -45.76 -39.84 -18.62
N GLN A 2 -44.54 -40.21 -19.03
CA GLN A 2 -43.32 -39.93 -18.27
C GLN A 2 -42.75 -38.59 -18.75
N PHE A 3 -42.56 -37.66 -17.82
CA PHE A 3 -41.81 -36.43 -18.05
C PHE A 3 -40.32 -36.78 -18.09
N GLN A 4 -39.71 -36.65 -19.26
CA GLN A 4 -38.29 -36.83 -19.48
C GLN A 4 -37.56 -35.55 -19.07
N ASN A 5 -36.75 -35.67 -18.02
CA ASN A 5 -35.94 -34.59 -17.45
C ASN A 5 -34.75 -34.32 -18.38
N GLN A 6 -34.83 -33.27 -19.21
CA GLN A 6 -33.74 -32.81 -20.06
C GLN A 6 -32.83 -31.89 -19.23
N GLN A 7 -31.83 -32.48 -18.56
CA GLN A 7 -30.69 -31.72 -18.04
C GLN A 7 -29.82 -31.30 -19.23
N GLY A 8 -30.09 -30.09 -19.74
CA GLY A 8 -29.17 -29.42 -20.67
C GLY A 8 -27.92 -29.01 -19.92
N GLN A 9 -26.82 -29.76 -20.09
CA GLN A 9 -25.48 -29.20 -19.95
C GLN A 9 -25.39 -28.03 -20.94
N GLY A 10 -25.45 -26.80 -20.43
CA GLY A 10 -25.34 -25.60 -21.25
C GLY A 10 -24.04 -25.67 -22.07
N GLN A 11 -24.15 -25.42 -23.38
CA GLN A 11 -22.99 -25.28 -24.26
C GLN A 11 -22.03 -24.24 -23.67
N MET A 12 -20.89 -24.69 -23.16
CA MET A 12 -19.84 -23.79 -22.70
C MET A 12 -19.26 -23.05 -23.91
N HIS A 13 -19.12 -21.73 -23.81
CA HIS A 13 -18.58 -20.90 -24.88
C HIS A 13 -17.18 -21.34 -25.28
N GLN A 14 -16.88 -21.34 -26.59
CA GLN A 14 -15.66 -21.87 -27.19
C GLN A 14 -14.35 -21.28 -26.65
N ASN A 15 -14.41 -20.09 -26.03
CA ASN A 15 -13.26 -19.38 -25.46
C ASN A 15 -13.20 -19.46 -23.92
N MET A 16 -14.10 -20.21 -23.27
CA MET A 16 -14.09 -20.39 -21.82
C MET A 16 -13.17 -21.56 -21.45
N HIS A 17 -12.12 -21.27 -20.71
CA HIS A 17 -11.27 -22.29 -20.09
C HIS A 17 -11.98 -22.81 -18.85
N THR A 18 -12.69 -23.95 -18.98
CA THR A 18 -13.39 -24.61 -17.87
C THR A 18 -12.63 -25.88 -17.48
N GLY A 19 -12.13 -25.95 -16.24
CA GLY A 19 -11.26 -27.03 -15.77
C GLY A 19 -10.19 -26.53 -14.80
N MET A 20 -9.26 -27.41 -14.39
CA MET A 20 -8.10 -26.99 -13.60
C MET A 20 -7.19 -26.11 -14.45
N VAL A 21 -7.05 -24.84 -14.07
CA VAL A 21 -6.11 -23.91 -14.70
C VAL A 21 -4.68 -24.32 -14.31
N ASN A 22 -3.77 -24.38 -15.28
CA ASN A 22 -2.35 -24.57 -14.97
C ASN A 22 -1.91 -23.48 -13.99
N GLN A 23 -1.40 -23.85 -12.81
CA GLN A 23 -1.04 -22.90 -11.77
C GLN A 23 -0.02 -21.85 -12.22
N GLN A 24 0.86 -22.18 -13.18
CA GLN A 24 1.82 -21.23 -13.78
C GLN A 24 1.19 -20.26 -14.79
N LEU A 25 -0.01 -20.58 -15.30
CA LEU A 25 -0.76 -19.77 -16.26
C LEU A 25 -2.05 -19.20 -15.64
N ASN A 26 -2.19 -19.29 -14.32
CA ASN A 26 -3.35 -18.79 -13.58
C ASN A 26 -3.22 -17.28 -13.32
N HIS A 27 -3.06 -16.52 -14.40
CA HIS A 27 -3.00 -15.07 -14.39
C HIS A 27 -3.92 -14.52 -15.49
N GLY A 28 -4.85 -13.64 -15.12
CA GLY A 28 -5.64 -12.88 -16.08
C GLY A 28 -4.77 -11.87 -16.84
N GLY A 29 -5.15 -11.51 -18.07
CA GLY A 29 -4.41 -10.52 -18.86
C GLY A 29 -4.29 -9.16 -18.14
N HIS A 30 -5.37 -8.71 -17.49
CA HIS A 30 -5.39 -7.50 -16.67
C HIS A 30 -4.38 -7.57 -15.50
N GLU A 31 -4.41 -8.66 -14.75
CA GLU A 31 -3.47 -8.92 -13.65
C GLU A 31 -2.01 -8.83 -14.11
N VAL A 32 -1.68 -9.40 -15.28
CA VAL A 32 -0.29 -9.36 -15.78
C VAL A 32 0.16 -7.90 -15.99
N PHE A 33 -0.72 -7.03 -16.51
CA PHE A 33 -0.41 -5.62 -16.67
C PHE A 33 -0.31 -4.90 -15.32
N ASP A 34 -1.28 -5.08 -14.43
CA ASP A 34 -1.28 -4.45 -13.10
C ASP A 34 -0.03 -4.81 -12.29
N VAL A 35 0.31 -6.10 -12.23
CA VAL A 35 1.47 -6.57 -11.46
C VAL A 35 2.77 -6.10 -12.12
N HIS A 36 2.83 -6.04 -13.45
CA HIS A 36 3.96 -5.46 -14.17
C HIS A 36 4.15 -3.98 -13.83
N GLU A 37 3.07 -3.20 -13.76
CA GLU A 37 3.10 -1.78 -13.38
C GLU A 37 3.51 -1.60 -11.91
N VAL A 38 2.98 -2.41 -10.99
CA VAL A 38 3.38 -2.41 -9.57
C VAL A 38 4.87 -2.72 -9.40
N LEU A 39 5.37 -3.76 -10.06
CA LEU A 39 6.79 -4.14 -10.00
C LEU A 39 7.68 -3.05 -10.62
N SER A 40 7.29 -2.50 -11.76
CA SER A 40 8.01 -1.40 -12.43
C SER A 40 8.06 -0.14 -11.57
N GLY A 41 6.95 0.23 -10.93
CA GLY A 41 6.89 1.35 -9.98
C GLY A 41 7.74 1.12 -8.73
N THR A 42 7.81 -0.13 -8.25
CA THR A 42 8.68 -0.51 -7.13
C THR A 42 10.16 -0.37 -7.51
N ILE A 43 10.56 -0.81 -8.72
CA ILE A 43 11.90 -0.60 -9.26
C ILE A 43 12.22 0.90 -9.33
N GLY A 44 11.33 1.69 -9.94
CA GLY A 44 11.54 3.14 -10.06
C GLY A 44 11.68 3.84 -8.71
N THR A 45 10.97 3.37 -7.68
CA THR A 45 11.13 3.85 -6.31
C THR A 45 12.51 3.47 -5.77
N LEU A 46 12.92 2.20 -5.85
CA LEU A 46 14.24 1.74 -5.38
C LEU A 46 15.41 2.42 -6.11
N ASP A 47 15.27 2.68 -7.40
CA ASP A 47 16.25 3.42 -8.20
C ASP A 47 16.35 4.88 -7.71
N LEU A 48 15.23 5.52 -7.40
CA LEU A 48 15.21 6.87 -6.86
C LEU A 48 15.87 6.94 -5.47
N TYR A 49 15.61 5.96 -4.60
CA TYR A 49 16.32 5.82 -3.32
C TYR A 49 17.83 5.71 -3.56
N THR A 50 18.25 4.85 -4.49
CA THR A 50 19.66 4.62 -4.82
C THR A 50 20.33 5.89 -5.36
N LEU A 51 19.63 6.62 -6.24
CA LEU A 51 20.13 7.85 -6.85
C LEU A 51 20.29 8.99 -5.82
N LEU A 52 19.33 9.15 -4.92
CA LEU A 52 19.31 10.28 -3.99
C LEU A 52 20.04 10.01 -2.67
N ARG A 53 20.24 8.75 -2.28
CA ARG A 53 20.93 8.38 -1.04
C ARG A 53 22.27 9.11 -0.83
N PRO A 54 23.17 9.27 -1.83
CA PRO A 54 24.45 9.97 -1.65
C PRO A 54 24.31 11.46 -1.30
N HIS A 55 23.12 12.04 -1.51
CA HIS A 55 22.84 13.46 -1.28
C HIS A 55 22.18 13.74 0.08
N VAL A 56 21.81 12.70 0.82
CA VAL A 56 21.21 12.80 2.15
C VAL A 56 22.27 13.26 3.15
N LYS A 57 21.97 14.32 3.90
CA LYS A 57 22.88 14.89 4.91
C LYS A 57 22.44 14.55 6.33
N ASP A 58 21.14 14.44 6.55
CA ASP A 58 20.57 14.08 7.83
C ASP A 58 20.75 12.57 8.11
N PRO A 59 21.43 12.18 9.21
CA PRO A 59 21.62 10.78 9.56
C PRO A 59 20.31 10.04 9.92
N GLU A 60 19.31 10.73 10.45
CA GLU A 60 17.99 10.17 10.74
C GLU A 60 17.28 9.79 9.44
N LEU A 61 17.26 10.69 8.45
CA LEU A 61 16.71 10.39 7.14
C LEU A 61 17.47 9.27 6.45
N LEU A 62 18.81 9.29 6.49
CA LEU A 62 19.63 8.24 5.89
C LEU A 62 19.30 6.87 6.48
N ASN A 63 19.13 6.78 7.80
CA ASN A 63 18.74 5.54 8.47
C ASN A 63 17.35 5.05 8.02
N ILE A 64 16.36 5.96 7.95
CA ILE A 64 15.02 5.63 7.44
C ILE A 64 15.12 5.04 6.04
N LEU A 65 15.80 5.73 5.12
CA LEU A 65 15.90 5.29 3.72
C LEU A 65 16.62 3.95 3.57
N ASP A 66 17.65 3.68 4.38
CA ASP A 66 18.36 2.40 4.35
C ASP A 66 17.46 1.23 4.78
N ARG A 67 16.69 1.39 5.87
CA ARG A 67 15.75 0.36 6.33
C ARG A 67 14.62 0.13 5.34
N GLN A 68 14.03 1.20 4.82
CA GLN A 68 12.97 1.14 3.81
C GLN A 68 13.47 0.47 2.53
N THR A 69 14.70 0.77 2.09
CA THR A 69 15.32 0.12 0.91
C THR A 69 15.46 -1.39 1.11
N GLN A 70 15.97 -1.83 2.27
CA GLN A 70 16.12 -3.26 2.56
C GLN A 70 14.78 -3.98 2.58
N TYR A 71 13.78 -3.34 3.19
CA TYR A 71 12.42 -3.88 3.25
C TYR A 71 11.81 -4.01 1.85
N MET A 72 11.80 -2.93 1.06
CA MET A 72 11.26 -2.91 -0.30
C MET A 72 11.94 -3.91 -1.22
N LYS A 73 13.25 -4.16 -1.09
CA LYS A 73 13.95 -5.21 -1.85
C LYS A 73 13.44 -6.61 -1.52
N THR A 74 13.18 -6.88 -0.24
CA THR A 74 12.65 -8.17 0.21
C THR A 74 11.23 -8.38 -0.32
N GLU A 75 10.38 -7.36 -0.22
CA GLU A 75 9.02 -7.37 -0.78
C GLU A 75 9.03 -7.56 -2.30
N TYR A 76 9.88 -6.80 -3.02
CA TYR A 76 10.02 -6.90 -4.47
C TYR A 76 10.37 -8.33 -4.90
N ASN A 77 11.41 -8.92 -4.30
CA ASN A 77 11.83 -10.29 -4.62
C ASN A 77 10.71 -11.30 -4.32
N THR A 78 10.04 -11.15 -3.18
CA THR A 78 8.91 -12.01 -2.79
C THR A 78 7.78 -11.94 -3.82
N THR A 79 7.45 -10.73 -4.28
CA THR A 79 6.40 -10.49 -5.28
C THR A 79 6.80 -11.09 -6.63
N VAL A 80 8.05 -10.91 -7.07
CA VAL A 80 8.57 -11.52 -8.30
C VAL A 80 8.48 -13.04 -8.27
N ASP A 81 8.86 -13.66 -7.16
CA ASP A 81 8.83 -15.12 -7.03
C ASP A 81 7.40 -15.66 -7.05
N CYS A 82 6.48 -15.02 -6.31
CA CYS A 82 5.07 -15.42 -6.30
C CYS A 82 4.42 -15.19 -7.66
N PHE A 83 4.73 -14.08 -8.33
CA PHE A 83 4.18 -13.77 -9.66
C PHE A 83 4.66 -14.76 -10.73
N LYS A 84 5.92 -15.21 -10.67
CA LYS A 84 6.44 -16.20 -11.63
C LYS A 84 5.91 -17.61 -11.40
N THR A 85 5.67 -17.98 -10.14
CA THR A 85 5.39 -19.37 -9.77
C THR A 85 3.91 -19.64 -9.50
N GLY A 86 3.15 -18.61 -9.14
CA GLY A 86 1.80 -18.72 -8.60
C GLY A 86 1.74 -19.41 -7.23
N GLN A 87 2.88 -19.61 -6.57
CA GLN A 87 2.99 -20.32 -5.28
C GLN A 87 3.17 -19.36 -4.12
N ASP A 88 2.79 -19.82 -2.93
CA ASP A 88 2.97 -19.08 -1.68
C ASP A 88 4.43 -18.62 -1.48
N PRO A 89 4.65 -17.45 -0.87
CA PRO A 89 5.98 -16.92 -0.67
C PRO A 89 6.80 -17.81 0.27
N ALA A 90 8.06 -18.08 -0.09
CA ALA A 90 8.99 -18.83 0.76
C ALA A 90 9.25 -18.13 2.11
N ILE A 91 9.15 -16.80 2.13
CA ILE A 91 9.29 -15.96 3.31
C ILE A 91 8.03 -15.14 3.48
N ARG A 92 7.32 -15.31 4.60
CA ARG A 92 6.19 -14.44 4.93
C ARG A 92 6.70 -13.03 5.23
N MET A 93 6.13 -12.04 4.55
CA MET A 93 6.41 -10.64 4.84
C MET A 93 6.10 -10.33 6.31
N GLN A 94 7.06 -9.69 6.97
CA GLN A 94 6.88 -9.18 8.32
C GLN A 94 6.37 -7.75 8.24
N PRO A 95 5.57 -7.28 9.21
CA PRO A 95 5.18 -5.88 9.29
C PRO A 95 6.42 -4.97 9.27
N TYR A 96 6.35 -3.88 8.50
CA TYR A 96 7.35 -2.83 8.57
C TYR A 96 7.22 -2.10 9.90
N ASN A 97 8.25 -2.20 10.75
CA ASN A 97 8.29 -1.48 12.01
C ASN A 97 9.06 -0.17 11.82
N MET A 98 8.33 0.95 11.78
CA MET A 98 8.96 2.27 11.81
C MET A 98 9.70 2.50 13.14
N THR A 99 10.70 3.37 13.11
CA THR A 99 11.51 3.74 14.29
C THR A 99 11.17 5.12 14.84
N GLN A 100 10.42 5.90 14.07
CA GLN A 100 9.87 7.18 14.51
C GLN A 100 8.74 6.96 15.51
N GLY A 101 8.50 7.97 16.35
CA GLY A 101 7.24 8.05 17.09
C GLY A 101 6.05 8.28 16.16
N ASN A 102 4.87 8.46 16.75
CA ASN A 102 3.62 8.73 16.04
C ASN A 102 3.04 10.13 16.34
N ASP A 103 3.87 11.01 16.90
CA ASP A 103 3.46 12.36 17.26
C ASP A 103 3.59 13.32 16.07
N PHE A 104 2.60 14.20 15.93
CA PHE A 104 2.62 15.31 14.99
C PHE A 104 2.67 16.64 15.74
N VAL A 105 3.50 17.55 15.26
CA VAL A 105 3.47 18.97 15.58
C VAL A 105 2.47 19.65 14.66
N TYR A 106 1.40 20.18 15.25
CA TYR A 106 0.40 20.96 14.55
C TYR A 106 0.76 22.44 14.48
N GLY A 107 0.37 23.09 13.39
CA GLY A 107 0.55 24.52 13.17
C GLY A 107 1.32 24.86 11.89
N LEU A 108 1.51 26.16 11.70
CA LEU A 108 2.22 26.72 10.56
C LEU A 108 3.41 27.56 11.03
N LYS A 109 4.54 27.39 10.35
CA LYS A 109 5.71 28.26 10.40
C LYS A 109 5.82 28.99 9.06
N PRO A 110 5.81 30.33 9.03
CA PRO A 110 6.00 31.08 7.80
C PRO A 110 7.25 30.62 7.04
N SER A 111 7.10 30.34 5.74
CA SER A 111 8.18 29.94 4.85
C SER A 111 8.15 30.75 3.57
N GLN A 112 9.28 30.83 2.87
CA GLN A 112 9.30 31.36 1.51
C GLN A 112 8.51 30.43 0.57
N PRO A 113 7.91 30.93 -0.52
CA PRO A 113 7.28 30.10 -1.53
C PRO A 113 8.25 29.06 -2.10
N LYS A 114 7.79 27.81 -2.21
CA LYS A 114 8.56 26.71 -2.81
C LYS A 114 8.54 26.85 -4.35
N LYS A 115 9.65 26.48 -5.00
CA LYS A 115 9.80 26.46 -6.47
C LYS A 115 10.57 25.20 -6.91
N PRO A 116 10.45 24.75 -8.16
CA PRO A 116 11.26 23.65 -8.67
C PRO A 116 12.76 23.96 -8.62
N LEU A 117 13.55 22.92 -8.35
CA LEU A 117 15.01 22.99 -8.34
C LEU A 117 15.52 23.43 -9.71
N GLN A 118 16.51 24.34 -9.75
CA GLN A 118 17.18 24.73 -11.00
C GLN A 118 18.41 23.86 -11.31
N SER A 119 18.98 23.21 -10.29
CA SER A 119 20.11 22.29 -10.45
C SER A 119 20.18 21.30 -9.28
N ALA A 120 20.94 20.22 -9.46
CA ALA A 120 21.11 19.19 -8.44
C ALA A 120 21.78 19.68 -7.14
N SER A 121 22.52 20.80 -7.17
CA SER A 121 23.14 21.37 -5.97
C SER A 121 22.11 21.97 -5.00
N GLU A 122 20.89 22.23 -5.46
CA GLU A 122 19.77 22.71 -4.64
C GLU A 122 19.04 21.56 -3.90
N LEU A 123 19.42 20.30 -4.12
CA LEU A 123 18.85 19.16 -3.39
C LEU A 123 19.09 19.27 -1.89
N THR A 124 18.02 19.11 -1.12
CA THR A 124 18.01 19.07 0.35
C THR A 124 17.32 17.81 0.86
N ASP A 125 17.47 17.52 2.15
CA ASP A 125 16.76 16.42 2.81
C ASP A 125 15.22 16.62 2.76
N GLU A 126 14.73 17.87 2.73
CA GLU A 126 13.32 18.18 2.46
C GLU A 126 12.90 17.70 1.07
N CYS A 127 13.67 18.00 0.02
CA CYS A 127 13.39 17.54 -1.34
C CYS A 127 13.39 16.02 -1.40
N ILE A 128 14.46 15.39 -0.88
CA ILE A 128 14.66 13.95 -0.94
C ILE A 128 13.54 13.21 -0.20
N SER A 129 13.28 13.57 1.06
CA SER A 129 12.19 12.95 1.83
C SER A 129 10.83 13.17 1.15
N SER A 130 10.60 14.31 0.50
CA SER A 130 9.35 14.59 -0.24
C SER A 130 9.18 13.68 -1.46
N TYR A 131 10.27 13.43 -2.20
CA TYR A 131 10.24 12.49 -3.31
C TYR A 131 9.94 11.07 -2.83
N MET A 132 10.59 10.62 -1.75
CA MET A 132 10.36 9.28 -1.20
C MET A 132 8.94 9.11 -0.64
N LEU A 133 8.43 10.13 0.06
CA LEU A 133 7.05 10.16 0.53
C LEU A 133 6.05 10.07 -0.63
N GLY A 134 6.29 10.82 -1.71
CA GLY A 134 5.47 10.78 -2.92
C GLY A 134 5.48 9.40 -3.59
N SER A 135 6.64 8.80 -3.78
CA SER A 135 6.80 7.47 -4.36
C SER A 135 6.09 6.39 -3.55
N LEU A 136 6.23 6.41 -2.22
CA LEU A 136 5.56 5.43 -1.34
C LEU A 136 4.04 5.59 -1.35
N LYS A 137 3.52 6.83 -1.37
CA LYS A 137 2.07 7.09 -1.52
C LYS A 137 1.54 6.54 -2.84
N ALA A 138 2.25 6.80 -3.94
CA ALA A 138 1.89 6.28 -5.25
C ALA A 138 1.91 4.75 -5.28
N GLY A 139 2.96 4.14 -4.70
CA GLY A 139 3.08 2.69 -4.59
C GLY A 139 1.99 2.04 -3.74
N ALA A 140 1.64 2.63 -2.60
CA ALA A 140 0.54 2.15 -1.76
C ALA A 140 -0.80 2.21 -2.52
N GLY A 141 -1.07 3.30 -3.23
CA GLY A 141 -2.27 3.48 -4.03
C GLY A 141 -2.37 2.50 -5.19
N SER A 142 -1.29 2.32 -5.97
CA SER A 142 -1.28 1.39 -7.09
C SER A 142 -1.43 -0.07 -6.65
N LYS A 143 -0.73 -0.48 -5.58
CA LYS A 143 -0.87 -1.81 -4.99
C LYS A 143 -2.29 -2.07 -4.49
N ALA A 144 -2.90 -1.09 -3.81
CA ALA A 144 -4.27 -1.21 -3.32
C ALA A 144 -5.27 -1.38 -4.46
N LEU A 145 -5.14 -0.59 -5.53
CA LEU A 145 -5.99 -0.71 -6.73
C LEU A 145 -5.82 -2.06 -7.43
N ALA A 146 -4.58 -2.47 -7.71
CA ALA A 146 -4.29 -3.74 -8.35
C ALA A 146 -4.85 -4.94 -7.56
N ALA A 147 -4.70 -4.95 -6.22
CA ALA A 147 -5.18 -6.03 -5.36
C ALA A 147 -6.70 -6.27 -5.40
N LEU A 148 -7.49 -5.33 -5.93
CA LEU A 148 -8.94 -5.50 -6.08
C LEU A 148 -9.29 -6.50 -7.18
N GLU A 149 -8.45 -6.62 -8.22
CA GLU A 149 -8.80 -7.35 -9.45
C GLU A 149 -7.75 -8.37 -9.90
N ILE A 150 -6.63 -8.51 -9.19
CA ILE A 150 -5.66 -9.61 -9.38
C ILE A 150 -6.37 -10.96 -9.18
N THR A 151 -6.31 -11.81 -10.21
CA THR A 151 -7.04 -13.08 -10.25
C THR A 151 -6.30 -14.21 -9.55
N ASN A 152 -4.97 -14.21 -9.56
CA ASN A 152 -4.18 -15.17 -8.80
C ASN A 152 -4.29 -14.87 -7.29
N PRO A 153 -4.82 -15.79 -6.48
CA PRO A 153 -5.10 -15.52 -5.06
C PRO A 153 -3.83 -15.28 -4.24
N VAL A 154 -2.70 -15.90 -4.62
CA VAL A 154 -1.43 -15.73 -3.92
C VAL A 154 -0.84 -14.37 -4.21
N VAL A 155 -0.71 -14.02 -5.49
CA VAL A 155 -0.19 -12.71 -5.92
C VAL A 155 -1.05 -11.58 -5.36
N ARG A 156 -2.38 -11.76 -5.43
CA ARG A 156 -3.34 -10.82 -4.84
C ARG A 156 -3.05 -10.59 -3.36
N ARG A 157 -2.81 -11.66 -2.62
CA ARG A 157 -2.58 -11.59 -1.17
C ARG A 157 -1.24 -10.96 -0.84
N VAL A 158 -0.17 -11.31 -1.55
CA VAL A 158 1.14 -10.68 -1.39
C VAL A 158 1.07 -9.17 -1.64
N ILE A 159 0.40 -8.74 -2.71
CA ILE A 159 0.25 -7.31 -2.99
C ILE A 159 -0.65 -6.64 -1.94
N ALA A 160 -1.79 -7.22 -1.58
CA ALA A 160 -2.67 -6.66 -0.56
C ALA A 160 -1.97 -6.48 0.79
N ASP A 161 -1.21 -7.50 1.23
CA ASP A 161 -0.52 -7.49 2.51
C ASP A 161 0.71 -6.56 2.52
N SER A 162 1.19 -6.10 1.36
CA SER A 162 2.24 -5.08 1.26
C SER A 162 1.73 -3.64 1.47
N VAL A 163 0.45 -3.37 1.20
CA VAL A 163 -0.13 -2.01 1.30
C VAL A 163 0.06 -1.39 2.69
N PRO A 164 -0.23 -2.08 3.81
CA PRO A 164 0.03 -1.53 5.15
C PRO A 164 1.49 -1.13 5.35
N ASN A 165 2.44 -1.89 4.81
CA ASN A 165 3.86 -1.59 4.97
C ASN A 165 4.28 -0.34 4.18
N CYS A 166 3.73 -0.15 2.98
CA CYS A 166 3.92 1.11 2.25
C CYS A 166 3.32 2.31 3.02
N ILE A 167 2.17 2.11 3.68
CA ILE A 167 1.55 3.13 4.53
C ILE A 167 2.46 3.48 5.71
N GLU A 168 2.99 2.49 6.44
CA GLU A 168 3.91 2.71 7.55
C GLU A 168 5.20 3.43 7.12
N MET A 169 5.80 3.03 5.99
CA MET A 169 6.99 3.70 5.45
C MET A 169 6.70 5.16 5.04
N ALA A 170 5.54 5.42 4.42
CA ALA A 170 5.12 6.77 4.07
C ALA A 170 4.82 7.61 5.33
N TYR A 171 4.20 7.01 6.34
CA TYR A 171 3.91 7.67 7.61
C TYR A 171 5.19 8.04 8.37
N GLU A 172 6.20 7.15 8.39
CA GLU A 172 7.51 7.41 8.99
C GLU A 172 8.19 8.65 8.37
N LEU A 173 8.13 8.79 7.04
CA LEU A 173 8.65 9.98 6.35
C LEU A 173 7.80 11.23 6.62
N ALA A 174 6.47 11.10 6.75
CA ALA A 174 5.61 12.22 7.09
C ALA A 174 5.89 12.75 8.49
N VAL A 175 6.11 11.87 9.47
CA VAL A 175 6.54 12.23 10.83
C VAL A 175 7.92 12.91 10.80
N TYR A 176 8.89 12.32 10.08
CA TYR A 176 10.22 12.93 9.89
C TYR A 176 10.11 14.36 9.33
N GLN A 177 9.33 14.54 8.26
CA GLN A 177 9.15 15.86 7.66
C GLN A 177 8.42 16.83 8.58
N ASN A 178 7.46 16.35 9.36
CA ASN A 178 6.71 17.18 10.28
C ASN A 178 7.60 17.70 11.43
N LYS A 179 8.44 16.83 12.01
CA LYS A 179 9.46 17.20 13.01
C LYS A 179 10.41 18.28 12.49
N HIS A 180 10.75 18.25 11.20
CA HIS A 180 11.59 19.25 10.54
C HIS A 180 10.83 20.47 9.99
N HIS A 181 9.50 20.53 10.18
CA HIS A 181 8.60 21.55 9.64
C HIS A 181 8.54 21.64 8.10
N TYR A 182 9.00 20.60 7.40
CA TYR A 182 8.84 20.45 5.95
C TYR A 182 7.38 20.12 5.59
N TYR A 183 6.71 19.34 6.45
CA TYR A 183 5.30 18.98 6.35
C TYR A 183 4.51 19.62 7.49
N GLN A 184 3.88 20.76 7.21
CA GLN A 184 3.14 21.52 8.21
C GLN A 184 1.66 21.15 8.19
N VAL A 185 1.09 20.90 9.37
CA VAL A 185 -0.29 20.43 9.53
C VAL A 185 -1.07 21.47 10.34
N PRO A 186 -1.70 22.47 9.71
CA PRO A 186 -2.60 23.36 10.42
C PRO A 186 -3.82 22.60 10.93
N GLN A 187 -4.35 23.03 12.07
CA GLN A 187 -5.63 22.55 12.57
C GLN A 187 -6.75 23.50 12.16
N LEU A 188 -7.96 22.95 12.07
CA LEU A 188 -9.19 23.75 12.00
C LEU A 188 -9.40 24.50 13.33
N ALA A 189 -10.27 25.50 13.31
CA ALA A 189 -10.78 26.08 14.55
C ALA A 189 -11.45 24.97 15.39
N GLU A 190 -11.26 25.03 16.71
CA GLU A 190 -11.70 23.99 17.64
C GLU A 190 -13.18 23.64 17.48
N GLN A 191 -14.04 24.66 17.39
CA GLN A 191 -15.48 24.48 17.18
C GLN A 191 -15.82 23.72 15.89
N ASP A 192 -15.16 24.06 14.77
CA ASP A 192 -15.38 23.38 13.49
C ASP A 192 -14.91 21.92 13.56
N MET A 193 -13.78 21.68 14.24
CA MET A 193 -13.23 20.35 14.44
C MET A 193 -14.17 19.47 15.28
N GLU A 194 -14.65 19.98 16.42
CA GLU A 194 -15.61 19.27 17.29
C GLU A 194 -16.90 18.94 16.54
N GLN A 195 -17.45 19.89 15.78
CA GLN A 195 -18.66 19.67 15.01
C GLN A 195 -18.49 18.56 13.97
N LEU A 196 -17.36 18.53 13.25
CA LEU A 196 -17.07 17.52 12.23
C LEU A 196 -16.80 16.14 12.85
N VAL A 197 -16.04 16.07 13.94
CA VAL A 197 -15.75 14.79 14.61
C VAL A 197 -17.03 14.15 15.15
N ASN A 198 -17.93 14.96 15.72
CA ASN A 198 -19.21 14.50 16.26
C ASN A 198 -20.30 14.30 15.18
N SER A 199 -19.96 14.41 13.88
CA SER A 199 -20.92 14.22 12.79
C SER A 199 -21.22 12.75 12.47
N PHE A 200 -20.43 11.82 13.01
CA PHE A 200 -20.61 10.38 12.86
C PHE A 200 -21.13 9.76 14.16
N ALA A 201 -22.09 8.84 14.06
CA ALA A 201 -22.59 8.05 15.18
C ALA A 201 -22.37 6.55 14.90
N PRO A 202 -22.15 5.72 15.94
CA PRO A 202 -22.09 4.27 15.77
C PRO A 202 -23.38 3.73 15.14
N ALA A 203 -23.24 2.83 14.17
CA ALA A 203 -24.40 2.13 13.61
C ALA A 203 -25.03 1.23 14.70
N PRO A 204 -26.38 1.17 14.82
CA PRO A 204 -27.03 0.28 15.77
C PRO A 204 -26.67 -1.18 15.49
N MET A 205 -26.01 -1.84 16.44
CA MET A 205 -25.81 -3.28 16.40
C MET A 205 -27.03 -3.96 17.05
N ASN A 206 -28.11 -4.17 16.30
CA ASN A 206 -29.22 -5.01 16.76
C ASN A 206 -28.79 -6.48 16.73
N GLY A 207 -28.26 -6.96 17.86
CA GLY A 207 -27.73 -8.31 17.97
C GLY A 207 -27.31 -8.69 19.37
N GLN A 208 -28.07 -8.32 20.40
CA GLN A 208 -28.12 -9.16 21.59
C GLN A 208 -28.78 -10.47 21.14
N MET A 209 -27.96 -11.50 20.91
CA MET A 209 -28.41 -12.88 21.06
C MET A 209 -28.98 -12.99 22.47
N GLN A 210 -30.31 -12.85 22.58
CA GLN A 210 -31.03 -13.50 23.66
C GLN A 210 -30.65 -14.97 23.55
N ASN A 211 -29.96 -15.47 24.57
CA ASN A 211 -29.72 -16.87 24.77
C ASN A 211 -30.93 -17.36 25.59
N PRO A 212 -31.98 -17.98 25.01
CA PRO A 212 -32.93 -18.73 25.80
C PRO A 212 -32.27 -20.09 26.04
N ASP A 213 -31.85 -20.34 27.27
CA ASP A 213 -31.96 -21.65 27.93
C ASP A 213 -30.99 -21.72 29.12
N THR A 214 -31.46 -21.17 30.24
CA THR A 214 -31.18 -21.78 31.55
C THR A 214 -32.51 -21.88 32.30
N ALA A 215 -33.26 -22.93 32.01
CA ALA A 215 -34.35 -23.43 32.84
C ALA A 215 -34.47 -24.95 32.65
N HIS A 216 -33.73 -25.71 33.46
CA HIS A 216 -34.17 -26.83 34.30
C HIS A 216 -33.00 -27.74 34.68
#